data_AF-A0A2E2AFW5-F1
#
_entry.id   AF-A0A2E2AFW5-F1
#
_cell.length_a   1.000
_cell.length_b   1.000
_cell.length_c   1.000
_cell.angle_alpha   90.00
_cell.angle_beta   90.00
_cell.angle_gamma   90.00
#
_symmetry.space_group_name_H-M   'P 1'
#
loop_
_entity.id
_entity.type
_entity.pdbx_description
1 polymer ?
#
loop_
_entity_poly.entity_id
_entity_poly.type
_entity_poly.pdbx_seq_one_letter_code
_entity_poly.pdbx_strand_id
1 'polypeptide(L)' 'MNFINKNIVIILSLVLSYAVIYFTADYLPDVIESLTGIHVEEGFFSKYRFPVAILALLFFPIISWIKKQLN' A
#
# COMPACT_ATOMS: atom_id res chain seq x y z
N MET A 1 15.48 -1.06 -22.33
CA MET A 1 15.47 -2.46 -21.83
C MET A 1 16.23 -2.66 -20.52
N ASN A 2 17.48 -2.20 -20.39
CA ASN A 2 18.28 -2.44 -19.18
C ASN A 2 17.67 -1.80 -17.91
N PHE A 3 17.09 -0.60 -18.03
CA PHE A 3 16.38 0.07 -16.93
C PHE A 3 15.10 -0.68 -16.51
N ILE A 4 14.27 -1.08 -17.48
CA ILE A 4 13.03 -1.82 -17.20
C ILE A 4 13.35 -3.17 -16.54
N ASN A 5 14.32 -3.93 -17.06
CA ASN A 5 14.71 -5.21 -16.47
C ASN A 5 15.32 -5.05 -15.07
N LYS A 6 16.16 -4.02 -14.85
CA LYS A 6 16.73 -3.74 -13.52
C LYS A 6 15.69 -3.31 -12.50
N ASN A 7 14.61 -2.67 -12.93
CA ASN A 7 13.58 -2.12 -12.06
C ASN A 7 12.24 -2.86 -12.15
N ILE A 8 12.18 -4.01 -12.82
CA ILE A 8 10.93 -4.73 -13.13
C ILE A 8 10.16 -5.07 -11.86
N VAL A 9 10.86 -5.43 -10.79
CA VAL A 9 10.28 -5.72 -9.47
C VAL A 9 9.59 -4.49 -8.91
N ILE A 10 10.27 -3.33 -8.90
CA ILE A 10 9.71 -2.07 -8.39
C ILE A 10 8.48 -1.64 -9.21
N ILE A 11 8.56 -1.76 -10.53
CA ILE A 11 7.46 -1.42 -11.44
C ILE A 11 6.24 -2.32 -11.16
N LEU A 12 6.46 -3.64 -11.04
CA LEU A 12 5.39 -4.59 -10.70
C LEU A 12 4.80 -4.32 -9.31
N SER A 13 5.64 -4.00 -8.31
CA SER A 13 5.18 -3.63 -6.97
C SER A 13 4.33 -2.35 -6.98
N LEU A 14 4.69 -1.35 -7.78
CA LEU A 14 3.89 -0.12 -7.95
C LEU A 14 2.54 -0.41 -8.61
N VAL A 15 2.54 -1.19 -9.69
CA VAL A 15 1.31 -1.56 -10.41
C VAL A 15 0.38 -2.38 -9.51
N LEU A 16 0.92 -3.36 -8.79
CA LEU A 16 0.15 -4.19 -7.87
C LEU A 16 -0.38 -3.37 -6.69
N SER A 17 0.45 -2.50 -6.10
CA SER A 17 0.00 -1.62 -5.01
C SER A 17 -1.12 -0.69 -5.48
N TYR A 18 -1.03 -0.15 -6.70
CA TYR A 18 -2.08 0.67 -7.27
C TYR A 18 -3.36 -0.14 -7.51
N ALA A 19 -3.26 -1.35 -8.04
CA ALA A 19 -4.39 -2.23 -8.26
C ALA A 19 -5.09 -2.59 -6.94
N VAL A 20 -4.33 -3.00 -5.93
CA VAL A 20 -4.87 -3.31 -4.60
C VAL A 20 -5.63 -2.09 -4.06
N ILE A 21 -5.00 -0.92 -4.00
CA ILE A 21 -5.67 0.29 -3.48
C ILE A 21 -6.88 0.67 -4.34
N TYR A 22 -6.81 0.51 -5.67
CA TYR A 22 -7.95 0.78 -6.54
C TYR A 22 -9.16 -0.10 -6.17
N PHE A 23 -8.93 -1.39 -5.96
CA PHE A 23 -9.99 -2.32 -5.56
C PHE A 23 -10.43 -2.12 -4.12
N THR A 24 -9.52 -1.71 -3.22
CA THR A 24 -9.74 -1.69 -1.77
C THR A 24 -10.07 -0.32 -1.18
N ALA A 25 -9.95 0.76 -1.95
CA ALA A 25 -10.11 2.12 -1.48
C ALA A 25 -11.49 2.41 -0.85
N ASP A 26 -12.54 1.74 -1.31
CA ASP A 26 -13.91 2.04 -0.88
C ASP A 26 -14.23 1.43 0.48
N TYR A 27 -13.60 0.31 0.85
CA TYR A 27 -13.82 -0.41 2.12
C TYR A 27 -12.67 -0.25 3.13
N LEU A 28 -11.54 0.33 2.72
CA LEU A 28 -10.45 0.65 3.63
C LEU A 28 -10.82 1.58 4.79
N PRO A 29 -11.64 2.64 4.58
CA PRO A 29 -12.10 3.51 5.67
C PRO A 29 -12.78 2.73 6.78
N ASP A 30 -13.73 1.86 6.42
CA ASP A 30 -14.49 1.03 7.37
C ASP A 30 -13.58 0.06 8.14
N VAL A 31 -12.60 -0.53 7.44
CA VAL A 31 -11.62 -1.42 8.06
C VAL A 31 -10.74 -0.67 9.05
N ILE A 32 -10.29 0.53 8.71
CA ILE A 32 -9.46 1.35 9.62
C ILE A 32 -10.28 1.82 10.82
N GLU A 33 -11.50 2.28 10.60
CA GLU A 33 -12.41 2.68 11.66
C GLU A 33 -12.68 1.53 12.64
N SER A 34 -12.97 0.32 12.13
CA SER A 34 -13.20 -0.85 12.97
C SER A 34 -11.97 -1.30 13.78
N LEU A 35 -10.76 -1.14 13.23
CA LEU A 35 -9.52 -1.55 13.90
C LEU A 35 -8.97 -0.51 14.87
N THR A 36 -9.20 0.79 14.61
CA THR A 36 -8.52 1.88 15.32
C THR A 36 -9.47 2.87 16.00
N GLY A 37 -10.76 2.83 15.69
CA GLY A 37 -11.75 3.84 16.09
C GLY A 37 -11.60 5.19 15.39
N ILE A 38 -10.69 5.30 14.42
CA ILE A 38 -10.44 6.54 13.67
C ILE A 38 -11.31 6.56 12.43
N HIS A 39 -12.23 7.53 12.37
CA HIS A 39 -13.02 7.78 11.17
C HIS A 39 -12.14 8.42 10.08
N VAL A 40 -12.11 7.79 8.90
CA VAL A 40 -11.41 8.30 7.72
C VAL A 40 -12.46 8.75 6.71
N GLU A 41 -12.28 9.96 6.16
CA GLU A 41 -13.22 10.53 5.19
C GLU A 41 -13.44 9.58 4.00
N GLU A 42 -14.71 9.37 3.62
CA GLU A 42 -15.06 8.57 2.46
C GLU A 42 -14.36 9.10 1.20
N GLY A 43 -13.79 8.19 0.41
CA GLY A 43 -13.03 8.55 -0.79
C GLY A 43 -11.62 9.07 -0.52
N PHE A 44 -11.14 9.18 0.74
CA PHE A 44 -9.75 9.55 1.05
C PHE A 44 -8.74 8.65 0.31
N PHE A 45 -8.91 7.33 0.40
CA PHE A 45 -8.03 6.38 -0.27
C PHE A 45 -8.16 6.43 -1.80
N SER A 46 -9.31 6.83 -2.32
CA SER A 46 -9.54 7.02 -3.75
C SER A 46 -8.90 8.32 -4.28
N LYS A 47 -8.91 9.37 -3.47
CA LYS A 47 -8.31 10.68 -3.77
C LYS A 47 -6.78 10.64 -3.66
N TYR A 48 -6.24 9.89 -2.71
CA TYR A 48 -4.79 9.81 -2.42
C TYR A 48 -4.18 8.44 -2.75
N ARG A 49 -4.71 7.74 -3.77
CA ARG A 49 -4.25 6.39 -4.18
C ARG A 49 -2.74 6.28 -4.32
N PHE A 50 -2.12 7.23 -5.01
CA PHE A 50 -0.69 7.21 -5.31
C PHE A 50 0.20 7.48 -4.08
N PRO A 51 -0.06 8.52 -3.26
CA PRO A 51 0.62 8.68 -1.96
C PRO A 51 0.48 7.48 -1.02
N VAL A 52 -0.73 6.91 -0.92
CA VAL A 52 -0.98 5.73 -0.08
C VAL A 52 -0.18 4.52 -0.58
N ALA A 53 -0.11 4.31 -1.90
CA ALA A 53 0.70 3.23 -2.50
C ALA A 53 2.18 3.36 -2.15
N ILE A 54 2.72 4.59 -2.24
CA ILE A 54 4.11 4.86 -1.87
C ILE A 54 4.35 4.59 -0.40
N LEU A 55 3.44 5.04 0.49
CA LEU A 55 3.54 4.77 1.92
C LEU A 55 3.54 3.26 2.20
N ALA A 56 2.63 2.50 1.58
CA ALA A 56 2.57 1.04 1.71
C ALA A 56 3.89 0.37 1.28
N LEU A 57 4.49 0.82 0.18
CA LEU A 57 5.81 0.35 -0.28
C LEU A 57 6.93 0.69 0.71
N LEU A 58 6.90 1.86 1.34
CA LEU A 58 7.87 2.28 2.36
C LEU A 58 7.78 1.42 3.63
N PHE A 59 6.60 0.88 3.96
CA PHE A 59 6.44 -0.04 5.10
C PHE A 59 6.92 -1.47 4.81
N PHE A 60 7.06 -1.87 3.55
CA PHE A 60 7.53 -3.20 3.17
C PHE A 60 8.87 -3.62 3.83
N PRO A 61 9.95 -2.81 3.83
CA PRO A 61 11.19 -3.18 4.52
C PRO A 61 11.02 -3.30 6.04
N ILE A 62 10.14 -2.49 6.64
CA ILE A 62 9.84 -2.52 8.08
C ILE A 62 9.15 -3.83 8.45
N ILE A 63 8.14 -4.25 7.68
CA ILE A 63 7.42 -5.53 7.87
C ILE A 63 8.39 -6.72 7.72
N SER A 64 9.26 -6.67 6.72
CA SER A 64 10.28 -7.70 6.48
C SER A 64 11.26 -7.81 7.66
N TRP A 65 11.66 -6.68 8.25
CA TRP A 65 12.52 -6.64 9.43
C TRP A 65 11.83 -7.19 10.68
N ILE A 66 10.57 -6.79 10.94
CA ILE A 66 9.77 -7.31 12.07
C ILE A 66 9.61 -8.83 11.96
N LYS A 67 9.31 -9.35 10.76
CA LYS A 67 9.16 -10.79 10.52
C LYS A 67 10.44 -11.57 10.82
N LYS A 68 11.62 -10.98 10.60
CA LYS A 68 12.93 -11.58 10.95
C LYS A 68 13.22 -11.55 12.46
N GLN A 69 12.58 -10.67 13.22
CA GLN A 69 12.74 -10.63 14.69
C GLN A 69 11.81 -11.62 15.40
N LEU A 70 10.68 -11.94 14.76
CA LEU A 70 9.67 -12.87 15.28
C LEU A 70 9.97 -14.35 14.96
N ASN A 71 11.03 -14.64 14.19
CA ASN A 71 11.37 -15.97 13.69
C ASN A 71 12.85 -16.25 13.93
#